data_AF-A0A961RP25-F1
#
_entry.id   AF-A0A961RP25-F1
#
_cell.length_a   1.000
_cell.length_b   1.000
_cell.length_c   1.000
_cell.angle_alpha   90.00
_cell.angle_beta   90.00
_cell.angle_gamma   90.00
#
_symmetry.space_group_name_H-M   'P 1'
#
loop_
_entity.id
_entity.type
_entity.pdbx_description
1 polymer ?
#
loop_
_entity_poly.entity_id
_entity_poly.type
_entity_poly.pdbx_seq_one_letter_code
_entity_poly.pdbx_strand_id
1 'polypeptide(L)' 'WVAGIQQGLMWREYDDQGFLVYSFAESVAAMYPYYALRTLGGLLYLIGAIIMAYNITMTILGYQREEQGFVSAPAAAPAE' A
#
# COMPACT_ATOMS: atom_id res chain seq x y z
N TRP A 1 12.22 -0.92 -0.26
CA TRP A 1 13.40 -1.30 -1.07
C TRP A 1 14.34 -0.12 -1.23
N VAL A 2 13.88 1.08 -1.61
CA VAL A 2 14.69 2.32 -1.71
C VAL A 2 15.52 2.57 -0.45
N ALA A 3 14.88 2.57 0.73
CA ALA A 3 15.54 2.72 2.02
C ALA A 3 16.73 1.74 2.21
N GLY A 4 16.55 0.48 1.80
CA GLY A 4 17.61 -0.54 1.94
C GLY A 4 18.77 -0.31 0.98
N ILE A 5 18.52 0.20 -0.22
CA ILE A 5 19.59 0.59 -1.16
C ILE A 5 20.38 1.76 -0.57
N GLN A 6 19.70 2.82 -0.13
CA GLN A 6 20.37 3.98 0.47
C GLN A 6 21.18 3.61 1.71
N GLN A 7 20.57 2.88 2.65
CA GLN A 7 21.24 2.44 3.87
C GLN A 7 22.45 1.54 3.56
N GLY A 8 22.32 0.64 2.58
CA GLY A 8 23.42 -0.21 2.13
C GLY A 8 24.56 0.56 1.46
N LEU A 9 24.25 1.63 0.71
CA LEU A 9 25.27 2.53 0.13
C LEU A 9 25.99 3.32 1.22
N MET A 10 25.26 3.93 2.16
CA MET A 10 25.86 4.71 3.24
C MET A 10 26.82 3.90 4.10
N TRP A 11 26.53 2.63 4.37
CA TRP A 11 27.38 1.74 5.17
C TRP A 11 28.68 1.30 4.49
N ARG A 12 28.80 1.49 3.17
CA ARG A 12 29.98 1.09 2.39
C ARG A 12 30.65 2.27 1.70
N GLU A 13 30.22 3.49 2.03
CA GLU A 13 30.77 4.69 1.41
C GLU A 13 32.02 5.11 2.17
N TYR A 14 33.14 5.10 1.45
CA TYR A 14 34.45 5.50 1.95
C TYR A 14 34.90 6.77 1.24
N ASP A 15 35.56 7.67 1.97
CA ASP A 15 36.20 8.84 1.39
C ASP A 15 37.54 8.48 0.71
N ASP A 16 38.20 9.48 0.14
CA ASP A 16 39.51 9.33 -0.52
C ASP A 16 40.64 8.93 0.44
N GLN A 17 40.42 9.08 1.75
CA GLN A 17 41.36 8.72 2.81
C GLN A 17 41.06 7.32 3.40
N GLY A 18 39.97 6.68 2.99
CA GLY A 18 39.56 5.35 3.44
C GLY A 18 38.75 5.34 4.74
N PHE A 19 38.25 6.48 5.21
CA PHE A 19 37.32 6.55 6.34
C PHE A 19 35.87 6.37 5.88
N LEU A 20 34.98 5.92 6.78
CA LEU A 20 33.54 5.88 6.50
C LEU A 20 32.99 7.30 6.40
N VAL A 21 32.29 7.59 5.29
CA VAL A 21 31.67 8.90 5.06
C VAL A 21 30.52 9.16 6.02
N TYR A 22 29.74 8.12 6.36
CA TYR A 22 28.56 8.24 7.22
C TYR A 22 28.69 7.41 8.48
N SER A 23 28.33 8.01 9.61
CA SER A 23 28.09 7.28 10.84
C SER A 23 26.78 6.47 10.78
N PHE A 24 26.66 5.50 11.69
CA PHE A 24 25.41 4.73 11.81
C PHE A 24 24.21 5.62 12.19
N ALA A 25 24.42 6.63 13.05
CA ALA A 25 23.37 7.55 13.47
C ALA A 25 22.83 8.38 12.29
N GLU A 26 23.70 8.84 11.40
CA GLU A 26 23.30 9.57 10.18
C GLU A 26 22.51 8.69 9.22
N SER A 27 22.92 7.42 9.09
CA SER A 27 22.18 6.44 8.30
C SER A 27 20.75 6.25 8.84
N VAL A 28 20.58 6.17 10.16
CA VAL A 28 19.25 6.06 10.80
C VAL A 28 18.43 7.33 10.61
N ALA A 29 19.04 8.51 10.78
CA ALA A 29 18.35 9.79 10.58
C ALA A 29 17.85 9.93 9.13
N ALA A 30 18.65 9.51 8.15
CA ALA A 30 18.27 9.52 6.74
C ALA A 30 17.11 8.58 6.41
N MET A 31 16.80 7.58 7.25
CA MET A 31 15.69 6.64 7.03
C MET A 31 14.31 7.18 7.42
N TYR A 32 14.24 8.26 8.20
CA TYR A 32 12.99 8.82 8.70
C TYR A 32 11.89 9.03 7.63
N PRO A 33 12.15 9.68 6.47
CA PRO A 33 11.12 9.88 5.45
C PRO A 33 10.58 8.55 4.89
N TYR A 34 11.41 7.52 4.80
CA TYR A 34 10.98 6.21 4.33
C TYR A 34 10.08 5.49 5.33
N TYR A 35 10.32 5.65 6.64
CA TYR A 35 9.43 5.12 7.68
C TYR A 35 8.08 5.83 7.67
N ALA A 36 8.06 7.15 7.47
CA ALA A 36 6.80 7.89 7.33
C ALA A 36 5.97 7.39 6.14
N LEU A 37 6.58 7.28 4.95
CA LEU A 37 5.90 6.77 3.76
C LEU A 37 5.42 5.32 3.92
N ARG A 38 6.23 4.46 4.54
CA ARG A 38 5.86 3.06 4.80
C ARG A 38 4.67 2.97 5.76
N THR A 39 4.65 3.81 6.79
CA THR A 39 3.53 3.89 7.74
C THR A 39 2.27 4.37 7.06
N LEU A 40 2.36 5.41 6.22
CA LEU A 40 1.22 5.90 5.43
C LEU A 40 0.65 4.81 4.50
N GLY A 41 1.52 4.12 3.75
CA GLY A 41 1.09 3.01 2.90
C GLY A 41 0.42 1.88 3.70
N GLY A 42 0.99 1.54 4.85
CA GLY A 42 0.41 0.55 5.77
C GLY A 42 -0.95 0.96 6.33
N LEU A 43 -1.15 2.25 6.63
CA LEU A 43 -2.43 2.79 7.08
C LEU A 43 -3.51 2.66 6.00
N LEU A 44 -3.19 2.97 4.74
CA LEU A 44 -4.15 2.81 3.64
C LEU A 44 -4.55 1.34 3.46
N TYR A 45 -3.60 0.40 3.58
CA TYR A 45 -3.88 -1.02 3.56
C TYR A 45 -4.80 -1.45 4.72
N LEU A 46 -4.51 -0.97 5.95
CA LEU A 46 -5.33 -1.25 7.13
C LEU A 46 -6.76 -0.69 6.99
N ILE A 47 -6.91 0.52 6.46
CA ILE A 47 -8.22 1.12 6.16
C ILE A 47 -8.98 0.22 5.18
N GLY A 48 -8.34 -0.26 4.12
CA GLY A 48 -8.94 -1.22 3.19
C GLY A 48 -9.40 -2.51 3.88
N ALA A 49 -8.59 -3.06 4.79
CA ALA A 49 -8.94 -4.24 5.56
C ALA A 49 -10.15 -4.00 6.49
N ILE A 50 -10.26 -2.82 7.10
CA ILE A 50 -11.42 -2.44 7.93
C ILE A 50 -12.69 -2.35 7.08
N ILE A 51 -12.61 -1.73 5.89
CA ILE A 51 -13.73 -1.66 4.95
C ILE A 51 -14.15 -3.06 4.52
N MET A 52 -13.19 -3.95 4.23
CA MET A 52 -13.47 -5.35 3.90
C MET A 52 -14.18 -6.08 5.05
N ALA A 53 -13.67 -5.94 6.29
CA ALA A 53 -14.28 -6.54 7.47
C ALA A 53 -15.71 -6.05 7.69
N TYR A 54 -15.96 -4.76 7.49
CA TYR A 54 -17.30 -4.18 7.53
C TYR A 54 -18.21 -4.80 6.45
N ASN A 55 -17.76 -4.86 5.19
CA ASN A 55 -18.54 -5.45 4.11
C ASN A 55 -18.91 -6.90 4.40
N ILE A 56 -17.95 -7.72 4.85
CA ILE A 56 -18.17 -9.11 5.24
C ILE A 56 -19.20 -9.20 6.37
N THR A 57 -19.08 -8.34 7.39
CA THR A 57 -20.02 -8.32 8.52
C THR A 57 -21.43 -8.00 8.05
N MET A 58 -21.60 -7.01 7.17
CA MET A 58 -22.90 -6.66 6.60
C MET A 58 -23.50 -7.82 5.80
N THR A 59 -22.68 -8.55 5.03
CA THR A 59 -23.11 -9.76 4.32
C THR A 59 -23.55 -10.86 5.28
N ILE A 60 -22.80 -11.13 6.34
CA ILE A 60 -23.12 -12.15 7.36
C ILE A 60 -24.45 -11.82 8.06
N LEU A 61 -24.70 -10.54 8.34
CA LEU A 61 -25.94 -10.07 8.97
C LEU A 61 -27.15 -10.04 8.03
N GLY A 62 -26.97 -10.40 6.75
CA GLY A 62 -28.06 -10.48 5.78
C GLY A 62 -28.51 -9.15 5.19
N TYR A 63 -27.74 -8.07 5.38
CA TYR A 63 -27.99 -6.79 4.70
C TYR A 63 -27.59 -6.91 3.23
N GLN A 64 -28.53 -7.37 2.40
CA GLN A 64 -28.34 -7.39 0.96
C GLN A 64 -28.61 -6.00 0.39
N ARG A 65 -27.68 -5.52 -0.44
CA ARG A 65 -27.88 -4.31 -1.22
C ARG A 65 -28.89 -4.61 -2.33
N GLU A 66 -30.03 -3.92 -2.35
CA GLU A 66 -30.91 -3.94 -3.52
C GLU A 66 -30.22 -3.16 -4.65
N GLU A 67 -29.64 -3.89 -5.59
CA GLU A 67 -29.14 -3.31 -6.83
C GLU A 67 -30.28 -3.19 -7.83
N GLN A 68 -30.49 -2.00 -8.39
CA GLN A 68 -31.26 -1.87 -9.63
C GLN A 68 -30.48 -2.61 -10.70
N GLY A 69 -30.96 -3.81 -11.06
CA GLY A 69 -30.36 -4.60 -12.12
C GLY A 69 -30.20 -3.73 -13.36
N PHE A 70 -29.03 -3.81 -13.99
CA PHE A 70 -28.84 -3.24 -15.32
C PHE A 70 -30.01 -3.71 -16.18
N VAL A 71 -30.78 -2.77 -16.75
CA VAL A 71 -31.89 -3.09 -17.64
C VAL A 71 -31.34 -4.05 -18.69
N SER A 72 -31.75 -5.33 -18.61
CA SER A 72 -31.38 -6.32 -19.60
C SER A 72 -31.81 -5.76 -20.95
N ALA A 73 -30.87 -5.59 -21.88
CA ALA A 73 -31.19 -5.17 -23.23
C ALA A 73 -32.36 -6.03 -23.74
N PRO A 74 -33.38 -5.42 -24.40
CA PRO A 74 -34.54 -6.17 -24.86
C PRO A 74 -34.04 -7.36 -25.70
N ALA A 75 -34.50 -8.56 -25.36
CA ALA A 75 -34.13 -9.78 -26.06
C ALA A 75 -34.35 -9.55 -27.56
N ALA A 76 -33.31 -9.74 -28.36
CA ALA A 76 -33.41 -9.63 -29.81
C ALA A 76 -34.52 -10.57 -30.28
N ALA A 77 -35.58 -10.00 -30.86
CA ALA A 77 -36.68 -10.78 -31.42
C ALA A 77 -36.10 -11.73 -32.49
N PRO A 78 -36.51 -13.01 -32.53
CA PRO A 78 -36.09 -13.92 -33.58
C PRO A 78 -36.55 -13.33 -34.92
N ALA A 79 -35.62 -13.16 -35.85
CA ALA A 79 -35.92 -12.76 -37.21
C ALA A 79 -36.65 -13.92 -37.90
N GLU A 80 -37.92 -13.72 -38.23
CA GLU A 80 -38.64 -14.49 -39.27
C GLU A 80 -38.31 -13.96 -40.66
#